data_AF-A0A225CJW2-F1
#
_entry.id   AF-A0A225CJW2-F1
#
_cell.length_a   1.000
_cell.length_b   1.000
_cell.length_c   1.000
_cell.angle_alpha   90.00
_cell.angle_beta   90.00
_cell.angle_gamma   90.00
#
_symmetry.space_group_name_H-M   'P 1'
#
loop_
_entity.id
_entity.type
_entity.pdbx_description
1 polymer ?
#
loop_
_entity_poly.entity_id
_entity_poly.type
_entity_poly.pdbx_seq_one_letter_code
_entity_poly.pdbx_strand_id
1 'polypeptide(L)'
;MTSFGPGDTVIMVGGGDGGYVARVETPRTVLNVLNAADDDGVDITVGGQACVHPGSQVIELAQVVAALQDQLSVMEDQHAEYEVIVKQPGELRGRYFG
;
A
#
# COMPACT_ATOMS: atom_id res chain seq x y z
N MET A 1 4.72 -10.12 4.53
CA MET A 1 4.64 -8.89 3.72
C MET A 1 5.56 -9.08 2.54
N THR A 2 5.09 -8.72 1.34
CA THR A 2 5.84 -8.89 0.08
C THR A 2 6.08 -7.52 -0.52
N SER A 3 7.28 -7.28 -1.08
CA SER A 3 7.59 -6.02 -1.75
C SER A 3 8.23 -6.25 -3.11
N PHE A 4 7.93 -5.36 -4.06
CA PHE A 4 8.46 -5.42 -5.42
C PHE A 4 8.28 -4.06 -6.12
N GLY A 5 9.07 -3.76 -7.15
CA GLY A 5 8.85 -2.57 -7.97
C GLY A 5 10.05 -2.22 -8.87
N PRO A 6 9.82 -1.43 -9.93
CA PRO A 6 10.89 -0.99 -10.82
C PRO A 6 11.64 0.23 -10.25
N GLY A 7 12.97 0.18 -10.30
CA GLY A 7 13.82 1.33 -9.97
C GLY A 7 13.72 1.78 -8.51
N ASP A 8 13.34 3.06 -8.31
CA ASP A 8 13.17 3.67 -6.99
C ASP A 8 11.72 3.58 -6.46
N THR A 9 10.80 2.95 -7.20
CA THR A 9 9.42 2.73 -6.76
C THR A 9 9.29 1.34 -6.14
N VAL A 10 8.72 1.27 -4.94
CA VAL A 10 8.47 0.02 -4.21
C VAL A 10 6.99 -0.09 -3.88
N ILE A 11 6.37 -1.19 -4.27
CA ILE A 11 5.02 -1.57 -3.86
C ILE A 11 5.16 -2.61 -2.77
N MET A 12 4.51 -2.37 -1.63
CA MET A 12 4.48 -3.26 -0.48
C MET A 12 3.05 -3.74 -0.28
N VAL A 13 2.86 -5.05 -0.18
CA VAL A 13 1.55 -5.67 0.09
C VAL A 13 1.68 -6.57 1.32
N GLY A 14 0.83 -6.29 2.30
CA GLY A 14 0.64 -7.07 3.51
C GLY A 14 -0.79 -7.60 3.59
N GLY A 15 -1.02 -8.64 4.39
CA GLY A 15 -2.35 -9.21 4.60
C GLY A 15 -2.48 -10.66 4.11
N GLY A 16 -3.73 -11.11 4.07
CA GLY A 16 -4.17 -12.47 3.78
C GLY A 16 -5.65 -12.67 4.14
N ASP A 17 -6.24 -13.79 3.74
CA ASP A 17 -7.59 -14.22 4.13
C ASP A 17 -8.72 -13.17 3.95
N GLY A 18 -8.64 -12.37 2.88
CA GLY A 18 -9.69 -11.41 2.50
C GLY A 18 -9.46 -9.97 2.94
N GLY A 19 -8.31 -9.65 3.54
CA GLY A 19 -7.90 -8.28 3.81
C GLY A 19 -6.46 -8.04 3.41
N TYR A 20 -6.19 -6.89 2.80
CA TYR A 20 -4.86 -6.46 2.43
C TYR A 20 -4.59 -5.05 2.90
N VAL A 21 -3.31 -4.73 3.05
CA VAL A 21 -2.81 -3.36 3.13
C VAL A 21 -1.78 -3.20 2.03
N ALA A 22 -1.89 -2.14 1.23
CA ALA A 22 -0.94 -1.88 0.17
C ALA A 22 -0.42 -0.45 0.24
N ARG A 23 0.87 -0.29 -0.04
CA ARG A 23 1.54 1.00 -0.09
C ARG A 23 2.47 1.05 -1.29
N VAL A 24 2.41 2.16 -2.03
CA VAL A 24 3.38 2.51 -3.04
C VAL A 24 4.32 3.56 -2.47
N GLU A 25 5.61 3.32 -2.56
CA GLU A 25 6.64 4.24 -2.10
C GLU A 25 7.49 4.68 -3.28
N THR A 26 7.61 5.99 -3.47
CA THR A 26 8.49 6.62 -4.45
C THR A 26 9.60 7.39 -3.72
N PRO A 27 10.60 7.98 -4.42
CA PRO A 27 11.55 8.88 -3.78
C PRO A 27 10.93 10.06 -3.03
N ARG A 28 9.74 10.53 -3.45
CA ARG A 28 9.13 11.78 -2.97
C ARG A 28 7.89 11.56 -2.14
N THR A 29 7.22 10.43 -2.30
CA THR A 29 5.91 10.20 -1.72
C THR A 29 5.75 8.78 -1.23
N VAL A 30 4.80 8.64 -0.32
CA VAL A 30 4.20 7.39 0.11
C VAL A 30 2.72 7.49 -0.24
N LEU A 31 2.19 6.48 -0.90
CA LEU A 31 0.80 6.38 -1.30
C LEU A 31 0.21 5.14 -0.60
N ASN A 32 -0.64 5.34 0.41
CA ASN A 32 -1.38 4.21 0.99
C ASN A 32 -2.62 3.98 0.14
N VAL A 33 -2.84 2.75 -0.31
CA VAL A 33 -4.02 2.40 -1.10
C VAL A 33 -5.23 2.36 -0.17
N LEU A 34 -6.33 2.95 -0.61
CA LEU A 34 -7.53 3.10 0.21
C LEU A 34 -8.70 2.26 -0.30
N ASN A 35 -9.63 2.02 0.61
CA ASN A 35 -10.97 1.50 0.39
C ASN A 35 -11.98 2.57 0.83
N ALA A 36 -13.18 2.54 0.25
CA ALA A 36 -14.30 3.42 0.62
C ALA A 36 -14.99 3.00 1.95
N ALA A 37 -14.30 2.24 2.80
CA ALA A 37 -14.82 1.75 4.07
C ALA A 37 -14.67 2.81 5.18
N ASP A 38 -15.47 2.65 6.23
CA ASP A 38 -15.37 3.47 7.45
C ASP A 38 -14.02 3.28 8.14
N ASP A 39 -13.57 4.31 8.86
CA ASP A 39 -12.22 4.37 9.45
C ASP A 39 -12.10 3.63 10.80
N ASP A 40 -13.01 2.70 11.07
CA ASP A 40 -12.96 1.85 12.25
C ASP A 40 -11.72 0.94 12.19
N GLY A 41 -11.10 0.67 13.34
CA GLY A 41 -9.94 -0.20 13.42
C GLY A 41 -10.27 -1.64 13.03
N VAL A 42 -9.56 -2.19 12.05
CA VAL A 42 -9.70 -3.57 11.56
C VAL A 42 -8.45 -4.37 11.92
N ASP A 43 -8.66 -5.51 12.59
CA ASP A 43 -7.62 -6.49 12.87
C ASP A 43 -7.25 -7.26 11.61
N ILE A 44 -5.97 -7.24 11.24
CA ILE A 44 -5.42 -7.96 10.10
C ILE A 44 -4.08 -8.59 10.47
N THR A 45 -3.74 -9.70 9.83
CA THR A 45 -2.42 -10.33 9.98
C THR A 45 -1.51 -9.95 8.83
N VAL A 46 -0.43 -9.20 9.11
CA VAL A 46 0.58 -8.81 8.12
C VAL A 46 1.90 -9.48 8.47
N GLY A 47 2.40 -10.35 7.58
CA GLY A 47 3.70 -11.02 7.79
C GLY A 47 3.75 -11.91 9.04
N GLY A 48 2.62 -12.49 9.44
CA GLY A 48 2.52 -13.35 10.62
C GLY A 48 2.33 -12.60 11.94
N GLN A 49 2.16 -11.28 11.91
CA GLN A 49 1.86 -10.46 13.08
C GLN A 49 0.44 -9.90 12.97
N ALA A 50 -0.33 -10.00 14.06
CA ALA A 50 -1.62 -9.33 14.16
C ALA A 50 -1.40 -7.83 14.40
N CYS A 51 -2.04 -6.99 13.59
CA CYS A 51 -2.00 -5.54 13.69
C CYS A 51 -3.39 -4.95 13.44
N VAL A 52 -3.63 -3.76 14.00
CA VAL A 52 -4.84 -2.98 13.74
C VAL A 52 -4.52 -1.92 12.71
N HIS A 53 -5.26 -1.89 11.60
CA HIS A 53 -5.21 -0.83 10.61
C HIS A 53 -6.54 -0.07 10.58
N PRO A 54 -6.54 1.22 10.16
CA PRO A 54 -7.79 1.90 9.84
C PRO A 54 -8.52 1.14 8.72
N GLY A 55 -9.85 1.00 8.82
CA GLY A 55 -10.66 0.25 7.85
C GLY A 55 -10.56 0.83 6.43
N SER A 56 -10.36 2.14 6.33
CA SER A 56 -10.05 2.84 5.07
C SER A 56 -8.76 2.34 4.39
N GLN A 57 -7.82 1.74 5.13
CA GLN A 57 -6.57 1.19 4.61
C GLN A 57 -6.62 -0.33 4.40
N VAL A 58 -7.67 -1.00 4.88
CA VAL A 58 -7.89 -2.43 4.63
C VAL A 58 -8.67 -2.60 3.34
N ILE A 59 -7.98 -3.12 2.33
CA ILE A 59 -8.43 -3.18 0.95
C ILE A 59 -8.63 -4.62 0.49
N GLU A 60 -9.44 -4.81 -0.55
CA GLU A 60 -9.59 -6.10 -1.22
C GLU A 60 -8.50 -6.29 -2.29
N LEU A 61 -8.37 -7.54 -2.77
CA LEU A 61 -7.39 -7.88 -3.81
C LEU A 61 -7.57 -7.04 -5.08
N ALA A 62 -8.80 -6.62 -5.41
CA ALA A 62 -9.09 -5.80 -6.58
C ALA A 62 -8.36 -4.45 -6.54
N GLN A 63 -8.34 -3.77 -5.39
CA GLN A 63 -7.62 -2.51 -5.19
C GLN A 63 -6.11 -2.70 -5.24
N VAL A 64 -5.59 -3.84 -4.75
CA VAL A 64 -4.17 -4.19 -4.91
C VAL A 64 -3.82 -4.29 -6.40
N VAL A 65 -4.67 -4.94 -7.20
CA VAL A 65 -4.46 -5.08 -8.65
C VAL A 65 -4.57 -3.73 -9.37
N ALA A 66 -5.55 -2.89 -9.02
CA ALA A 66 -5.68 -1.55 -9.58
C ALA A 66 -4.43 -0.69 -9.30
N ALA A 67 -3.93 -0.72 -8.05
CA ALA A 67 -2.72 0.02 -7.70
C ALA A 67 -1.48 -0.48 -8.46
N LEU A 68 -1.43 -1.76 -8.81
CA LEU A 68 -0.38 -2.33 -9.65
C LEU A 68 -0.46 -1.85 -11.10
N GLN A 69 -1.67 -1.80 -11.64
CA GLN A 69 -1.93 -1.35 -13.01
C GLN A 69 -1.58 0.14 -13.18
N ASP A 70 -1.90 0.97 -12.18
CA ASP A 70 -1.52 2.38 -12.12
C ASP A 70 -0.01 2.55 -12.22
N GLN A 71 0.75 1.79 -11.42
CA GLN A 71 2.23 1.89 -11.41
C GLN A 71 2.87 1.37 -12.69
N LEU A 72 2.26 0.41 -13.36
CA LEU A 72 2.75 -0.11 -14.63
C LEU A 72 2.25 0.71 -15.85
N SER A 73 1.34 1.68 -15.63
CA SER A 73 0.69 2.46 -16.67
C SER A 73 0.02 1.59 -17.75
N VAL A 74 -0.54 0.44 -17.35
CA VAL A 74 -1.04 -0.59 -18.28
C VAL A 74 -2.51 -0.39 -18.64
N MET A 75 -3.31 0.32 -17.83
CA MET A 75 -4.74 0.51 -18.05
C MET A 75 -5.19 1.93 -17.65
N GLU A 76 -5.95 2.61 -18.49
CA GLU A 76 -6.41 4.01 -18.28
C GLU A 76 -7.73 4.11 -17.49
N ASP A 77 -8.45 3.00 -17.29
CA ASP A 77 -9.83 3.02 -16.76
C ASP A 77 -10.00 2.43 -15.34
N GLN A 78 -8.94 1.88 -14.74
CA GLN A 78 -8.96 1.38 -13.35
C GLN A 78 -7.89 2.09 -12.53
N HIS A 79 -8.33 2.96 -11.63
CA HIS A 79 -7.47 3.71 -10.72
C HIS A 79 -7.74 3.31 -9.27
N ALA A 80 -6.67 3.10 -8.51
CA ALA A 80 -6.77 2.98 -7.07
C ALA A 80 -6.90 4.35 -6.41
N GLU A 81 -7.57 4.38 -5.26
CA GLU A 81 -7.59 5.57 -4.41
C GLU A 81 -6.40 5.56 -3.45
N TYR A 82 -5.85 6.75 -3.17
CA TYR A 82 -4.62 6.89 -2.40
C TYR A 82 -4.70 8.00 -1.35
N GLU A 83 -4.19 7.71 -0.15
CA GLU A 83 -3.69 8.74 0.77
C GLU A 83 -2.26 9.09 0.38
N VAL A 84 -1.98 10.38 0.15
CA VAL A 84 -0.67 10.85 -0.30
C VAL A 84 0.09 11.52 0.85
N ILE A 85 1.22 10.93 1.22
CA ILE A 85 2.16 11.47 2.21
C ILE A 85 3.42 11.92 1.49
N VAL A 86 3.76 13.22 1.58
CA VAL A 86 4.97 13.79 0.97
C VAL A 86 6.15 13.65 1.93
N LYS A 87 7.25 13.05 1.45
CA LYS A 87 8.48 12.90 2.22
C LYS A 87 9.18 14.24 2.39
N GLN A 88 9.57 14.58 3.61
CA GLN A 88 10.35 15.79 3.84
C GLN A 88 11.80 15.60 3.36
N PRO A 89 12.46 16.65 2.83
CA PRO A 89 13.88 16.58 2.51
C PRO A 89 14.70 16.23 3.76
N GLY A 90 15.32 15.04 3.77
CA GLY A 90 16.17 14.57 4.88
C GLY A 90 15.57 13.49 5.78
N GLU A 91 14.32 13.08 5.55
CA GLU A 91 13.72 11.95 6.27
C GLU A 91 14.29 10.63 5.70
N LEU A 92 15.21 10.02 6.45
CA LEU A 92 16.01 8.88 6.03
C LEU A 92 15.13 7.70 5.58
N ARG A 93 15.42 7.21 4.37
CA ARG A 93 15.06 5.88 3.86
C ARG A 93 15.52 4.82 4.87
N GLY A 94 14.60 4.31 5.69
CA GLY A 94 14.86 3.15 6.53
C GLY A 94 15.23 1.97 5.63
N ARG A 95 16.52 1.58 5.64
CA ARG A 95 16.96 0.33 5.04
C ARG A 95 16.51 -0.80 5.97
N TYR A 96 15.43 -1.48 5.60
CA TYR A 96 15.12 -2.78 6.16
C TYR A 96 16.07 -3.80 5.51
N PHE A 97 17.07 -4.23 6.27
CA PHE A 97 17.79 -5.47 5.98
C PHE A 97 16.97 -6.60 6.61
N GLY A 98 16.36 -7.43 5.78
CA GLY A 98 16.06 -8.82 6.11
C GLY A 98 17.23 -9.71 5.76
#